data_AF-A0A1M6N643-F1
#
_entry.id   AF-A0A1M6N643-F1
#
_cell.length_a   1.000
_cell.length_b   1.000
_cell.length_c   1.000
_cell.angle_alpha   90.00
_cell.angle_beta   90.00
_cell.angle_gamma   90.00
#
_symmetry.space_group_name_H-M   'P 1'
#
loop_
_entity.id
_entity.type
_entity.pdbx_description
1 polymer ?
#
loop_
_entity_poly.entity_id
_entity_poly.type
_entity_poly.pdbx_seq_one_letter_code
_entity_poly.pdbx_strand_id
1 'polypeptide(L)' 'MAKGQKRYTQEFKNTIVELYNSGKSLAELSDEYALSKSTISG' A
#
# COMPACT_ATOMS: atom_id res chain seq x y z
N MET A 1 17.16 18.59 -1.83
CA MET A 1 16.33 17.91 -2.84
C MET A 1 15.62 16.73 -2.17
N ALA A 2 14.44 16.92 -1.58
CA ALA A 2 13.71 15.83 -0.95
C ALA A 2 12.93 15.07 -2.04
N LYS A 3 13.54 13.97 -2.52
CA LYS A 3 12.93 13.02 -3.47
C LYS A 3 11.54 12.64 -2.96
N GLY A 4 10.54 12.85 -3.80
CA GLY A 4 9.11 12.66 -3.50
C GLY A 4 8.82 11.30 -2.89
N GLN A 5 8.81 11.23 -1.55
CA GLN A 5 8.14 10.17 -0.84
C GLN A 5 6.66 10.31 -1.21
N LYS A 6 6.15 9.40 -2.02
CA LYS A 6 4.71 9.22 -2.23
C LYS A 6 4.12 9.02 -0.83
N ARG A 7 3.63 10.11 -0.24
CA ARG A 7 3.02 10.13 1.09
C ARG A 7 1.64 9.55 0.88
N TYR A 8 1.57 8.23 0.87
CA TYR A 8 0.28 7.55 0.92
C TYR A 8 -0.46 8.06 2.14
N THR A 9 -1.69 8.55 1.93
CA THR A 9 -2.54 9.02 3.02
C THR A 9 -2.85 7.85 3.94
N GLN A 10 -3.15 8.14 5.21
CA GLN A 10 -3.56 7.09 6.16
C GLN A 10 -4.80 6.34 5.66
N GLU A 11 -5.72 7.06 5.02
CA GLU A 11 -6.91 6.50 4.39
C GLU A 11 -6.55 5.46 3.32
N PHE A 12 -5.60 5.79 2.44
CA PHE A 12 -5.12 4.84 1.44
C PHE A 12 -4.49 3.61 2.09
N LYS A 13 -3.65 3.78 3.12
CA LYS A 13 -3.08 2.65 3.87
C LYS A 13 -4.18 1.77 4.49
N ASN A 14 -5.22 2.38 5.06
CA ASN A 14 -6.34 1.65 5.66
C ASN A 14 -7.10 0.82 4.62
N THR A 15 -7.41 1.38 3.45
CA THR A 15 -8.09 0.64 2.37
C THR A 15 -7.27 -0.58 1.97
N ILE A 16 -5.95 -0.46 1.86
CA ILE A 16 -5.07 -1.59 1.51
C ILE A 16 -5.06 -2.66 2.60
N VAL A 17 -5.07 -2.26 3.88
CA VAL A 17 -5.18 -3.19 5.01
C VAL A 17 -6.54 -3.90 5.01
N GLU A 18 -7.64 -3.21 4.72
CA GLU A 18 -8.97 -3.81 4.58
C GLU A 18 -9.02 -4.83 3.44
N LEU A 19 -8.45 -4.48 2.28
CA LEU A 19 -8.36 -5.38 1.13
C LEU A 19 -7.49 -6.61 1.44
N TYR A 20 -6.39 -6.44 2.17
CA TYR A 20 -5.57 -7.56 2.60
C TYR A 20 -6.32 -8.48 3.56
N ASN A 21 -7.04 -7.90 4.53
CA ASN A 21 -7.88 -8.67 5.47
C ASN A 21 -9.09 -9.33 4.80
N SER A 22 -9.58 -8.80 3.67
CA SER A 22 -10.64 -9.44 2.87
C SER A 22 -10.16 -10.64 2.04
N GLY A 23 -8.85 -10.93 2.07
CA GLY A 23 -8.25 -12.09 1.40
C GLY A 23 -7.51 -11.76 0.11
N LYS A 24 -7.40 -10.48 -0.30
CA LYS A 24 -6.48 -10.12 -1.40
C LYS A 24 -5.04 -10.33 -0.95
N SER A 25 -4.27 -10.96 -1.84
CA SER A 25 -2.84 -11.16 -1.60
C SER A 25 -2.06 -9.87 -1.79
N LEU A 26 -1.00 -9.70 -0.99
CA LEU A 26 -0.06 -8.58 -1.09
C LEU A 26 0.50 -8.42 -2.51
N ALA A 27 0.66 -9.51 -3.26
CA ALA A 27 1.11 -9.49 -4.65
C ALA A 27 0.10 -8.77 -5.58
N GLU A 28 -1.19 -9.04 -5.43
CA GLU A 28 -2.23 -8.38 -6.24
C GLU A 28 -2.36 -6.91 -5.87
N LEU A 29 -2.31 -6.57 -4.58
CA LEU A 29 -2.33 -5.18 -4.13
C LEU A 29 -1.07 -4.41 -4.58
N SER A 30 0.07 -5.10 -4.63
CA SER A 30 1.34 -4.55 -5.10
C SER A 30 1.30 -4.26 -6.60
N ASP A 31 0.72 -5.15 -7.40
CA ASP A 31 0.57 -5.00 -8.85
C ASP A 31 -0.48 -3.95 -9.21
N GLU A 32 -1.68 -4.03 -8.61
CA GLU A 32 -2.84 -3.18 -8.92
C GLU A 32 -2.64 -1.72 -8.46
N TYR A 33 -1.99 -1.52 -7.32
CA TYR A 33 -1.79 -0.17 -6.74
C TYR A 33 -0.33 0.29 -6.78
N ALA A 34 0.55 -0.44 -7.49
CA ALA A 34 1.99 -0.18 -7.54
C ALA A 34 2.60 -0.01 -6.13
N LEU A 35 2.12 -0.81 -5.17
CA LEU A 35 2.53 -0.72 -3.78
C LEU A 35 3.81 -1.49 -3.56
N SER A 36 4.83 -0.80 -3.10
CA SER A 36 6.02 -1.47 -2.60
C SER A 36 5.66 -2.18 -1.29
N LYS A 37 6.17 -3.39 -1.07
CA LYS A 37 5.97 -4.14 0.19
C LYS A 37 6.34 -3.30 1.43
N SER A 38 7.28 -2.37 1.25
CA SER A 38 7.70 -1.39 2.26
C SER A 38 6.61 -0.38 2.68
N THR A 39 5.55 -0.17 1.88
CA THR A 39 4.43 0.72 2.23
C THR A 39 3.49 0.11 3.26
N ILE A 40 3.42 -1.22 3.32
CA ILE A 40 2.52 -1.97 4.20
C ILE A 40 3.25 -2.41 5.48
N SER A 41 4.58 -2.54 5.42
CA SER A 41 5.42 -2.92 6.57
C SER A 41 6.06 -1.72 7.31
N GLY A 42 5.65 -0.48 7.02
CA GLY A 42 6.28 0.75 7.51
C GLY A 42 5.33 1.71 8.22
#